data_AF-A0A9D2BM08-F1
#
_entry.id   AF-A0A9D2BM08-F1
#
_cell.length_a   1.000
_cell.length_b   1.000
_cell.length_c   1.000
_cell.angle_alpha   90.00
_cell.angle_beta   90.00
_cell.angle_gamma   90.00
#
_symmetry.space_group_name_H-M   'P 1'
#
loop_
_entity.id
_entity.type
_entity.pdbx_description
1 polymer ?
#
loop_
_entity_poly.entity_id
_entity_poly.type
_entity_poly.pdbx_seq_one_letter_code
_entity_poly.pdbx_strand_id
1 'polypeptide(L)'
;MYSDPVGRRIKIINNLMKRSMDKFFGQRPDRATLMHTWILGFLQNRQDAGKDTFQKDIEAEFSINRSTTSEMLKLMCKNGMISRVPVDYDARLKKI
;
A
#
# COMPACT_ATOMS: atom_id res chain seq x y z
N MET A 1 -36.90 -6.62 -14.13
CA MET A 1 -35.90 -7.70 -14.09
C MET A 1 -34.56 -7.06 -13.72
N TYR A 2 -34.16 -7.15 -12.44
CA TYR A 2 -32.92 -6.55 -11.94
C TYR A 2 -31.76 -7.35 -12.55
N SER A 3 -31.16 -6.82 -13.62
CA SER A 3 -29.91 -7.39 -14.16
C SER A 3 -28.88 -7.26 -13.05
N ASP A 4 -28.42 -8.38 -12.49
CA ASP A 4 -27.39 -8.38 -11.47
C ASP A 4 -26.16 -7.67 -12.05
N PRO A 5 -25.88 -6.41 -11.65
CA PRO A 5 -24.92 -5.60 -12.37
C PRO A 5 -23.55 -6.21 -12.08
N VAL A 6 -22.75 -6.43 -13.13
CA VAL A 6 -21.37 -6.95 -13.01
C VAL A 6 -20.59 -6.23 -11.91
N GLY A 7 -20.80 -4.92 -11.74
CA GLY A 7 -20.21 -4.13 -10.66
C GLY A 7 -20.57 -4.59 -9.23
N ARG A 8 -21.81 -5.06 -8.99
CA ARG A 8 -22.22 -5.62 -7.69
C ARG A 8 -21.46 -6.91 -7.40
N ARG A 9 -21.32 -7.80 -8.39
CA ARG A 9 -20.56 -9.06 -8.24
C ARG A 9 -19.08 -8.78 -7.98
N ILE A 10 -18.47 -7.84 -8.72
CA ILE A 10 -17.08 -7.41 -8.49
C ILE A 10 -16.91 -6.89 -7.06
N LYS A 11 -17.84 -6.05 -6.57
CA LYS A 11 -17.79 -5.53 -5.20
C LYS A 11 -17.92 -6.63 -4.16
N ILE A 12 -18.80 -7.62 -4.38
CA ILE A 12 -18.96 -8.78 -3.49
C ILE A 12 -17.66 -9.59 -3.45
N ILE A 13 -17.05 -9.89 -4.61
CA ILE A 13 -15.79 -10.63 -4.69
C ILE A 13 -14.68 -9.88 -3.96
N ASN A 14 -14.51 -8.58 -4.21
CA ASN A 14 -13.53 -7.74 -3.50
C ASN A 14 -13.73 -7.79 -1.97
N ASN A 15 -14.97 -7.73 -1.49
CA ASN A 15 -15.26 -7.80 -0.06
C ASN A 15 -15.02 -9.20 0.54
N LEU A 16 -15.25 -10.26 -0.24
CA LEU A 16 -14.95 -11.62 0.18
C LEU A 16 -13.44 -11.86 0.23
N MET A 17 -12.69 -11.39 -0.76
CA MET A 17 -11.23 -11.43 -0.78
C MET A 17 -10.66 -10.70 0.44
N LYS A 18 -11.08 -9.45 0.69
CA LYS A 18 -10.64 -8.70 1.88
C LYS A 18 -10.88 -9.48 3.18
N ARG A 19 -12.10 -9.98 3.39
CA ARG A 19 -12.44 -10.76 4.59
C ARG A 19 -11.65 -12.07 4.70
N SER A 20 -11.41 -12.75 3.59
CA SER A 20 -10.60 -13.98 3.59
C SER A 20 -9.16 -13.65 3.97
N MET A 21 -8.59 -12.59 3.40
CA MET A 21 -7.24 -12.15 3.71
C MET A 21 -7.13 -11.69 5.17
N ASP A 22 -8.07 -10.89 5.67
CA ASP A 22 -8.10 -10.48 7.08
C ASP A 22 -8.14 -11.68 8.04
N LYS A 23 -8.85 -12.76 7.67
CA LYS A 23 -8.85 -14.02 8.43
C LYS A 23 -7.51 -14.76 8.37
N PHE A 24 -6.85 -14.80 7.20
CA PHE A 24 -5.54 -15.44 7.03
C PHE A 24 -4.42 -14.70 7.78
N PHE A 25 -4.44 -13.36 7.76
CA PHE A 25 -3.42 -12.54 8.42
C PHE A 25 -3.68 -12.34 9.93
N GLY A 26 -4.90 -12.61 10.41
CA GLY A 26 -5.30 -12.60 11.81
C GLY A 26 -5.58 -11.19 12.39
N GLN A 27 -6.47 -11.11 13.38
CA GLN A 27 -6.72 -9.88 14.13
C GLN A 27 -5.56 -9.62 15.12
N ARG A 28 -4.50 -8.97 14.66
CA ARG A 28 -3.49 -8.38 15.55
C ARG A 28 -3.56 -6.86 15.49
N PRO A 29 -3.68 -6.15 16.64
CA PRO A 29 -3.88 -4.70 16.71
C PRO A 29 -2.69 -3.87 16.18
N ASP A 30 -1.58 -4.53 15.89
CA ASP A 30 -0.26 -3.99 15.59
C ASP A 30 0.19 -4.20 14.14
N ARG A 31 -0.66 -4.79 13.26
CA ARG A 31 -0.21 -5.20 11.92
C ARG A 31 -0.62 -4.32 10.74
N ALA A 32 0.35 -4.23 9.84
CA ALA A 32 0.25 -3.85 8.45
C ALA A 32 -1.07 -4.33 7.84
N THR A 33 -1.89 -3.40 7.30
CA THR A 33 -3.00 -3.82 6.43
C THR A 33 -2.44 -4.65 5.28
N LEU A 34 -3.27 -5.44 4.61
CA LEU A 34 -2.85 -6.20 3.43
C LEU A 34 -2.03 -5.29 2.48
N MET A 35 -2.53 -4.08 2.23
CA MET A 35 -1.85 -3.04 1.45
C MET A 35 -0.45 -2.68 1.95
N HIS A 36 -0.25 -2.52 3.25
CA HIS A 36 1.09 -2.28 3.82
C HIS A 36 2.04 -3.44 3.51
N THR A 37 1.56 -4.69 3.51
CA THR A 37 2.37 -5.87 3.18
C THR A 37 2.79 -5.87 1.71
N TRP A 38 1.86 -5.54 0.80
CA TRP A 38 2.18 -5.41 -0.63
C TRP A 38 3.20 -4.30 -0.88
N ILE A 39 3.07 -3.17 -0.18
CA ILE A 39 4.01 -2.05 -0.30
C ILE A 39 5.39 -2.43 0.22
N LEU A 40 5.48 -3.13 1.36
CA LEU A 40 6.75 -3.63 1.87
C LEU A 40 7.42 -4.58 0.88
N GLY A 41 6.67 -5.52 0.29
CA GLY A 41 7.20 -6.42 -0.74
C GLY A 41 7.66 -5.68 -2.00
N PHE A 42 6.90 -4.66 -2.43
CA PHE A 42 7.29 -3.80 -3.55
C PHE A 42 8.58 -3.01 -3.27
N LEU A 43 8.70 -2.43 -2.08
CA LEU A 43 9.89 -1.71 -1.65
C LEU A 43 11.12 -2.64 -1.61
N GLN A 44 10.96 -3.85 -1.05
CA GLN A 44 12.02 -4.85 -1.00
C GLN A 44 12.50 -5.24 -2.40
N ASN A 45 11.58 -5.57 -3.32
CA ASN A 45 11.94 -5.92 -4.70
C ASN A 45 12.68 -4.78 -5.42
N ARG A 46 12.30 -3.52 -5.17
CA ARG A 46 12.99 -2.35 -5.76
C ARG A 46 14.35 -2.11 -5.12
N GLN A 47 14.47 -2.31 -3.82
CA GLN A 47 15.74 -2.21 -3.10
C GLN A 47 16.73 -3.28 -3.59
N ASP A 48 16.28 -4.52 -3.77
CA ASP A 48 17.09 -5.61 -4.31
C ASP A 48 17.56 -5.34 -5.75
N ALA A 49 16.75 -4.60 -6.52
CA ALA A 49 17.10 -4.12 -7.86
C ALA A 49 17.95 -2.83 -7.85
N GLY A 50 18.34 -2.30 -6.70
CA GLY A 50 19.12 -1.06 -6.55
C GLY A 50 18.38 0.21 -6.99
N LYS A 51 17.04 0.19 -7.01
CA LYS A 51 16.21 1.31 -7.45
C LYS A 51 15.70 2.13 -6.27
N ASP A 52 15.85 3.45 -6.37
CA ASP A 52 15.20 4.36 -5.44
C ASP A 52 13.68 4.35 -5.63
N THR A 53 12.94 4.34 -4.52
CA THR A 53 11.48 4.36 -4.53
C THR A 53 10.96 5.62 -3.87
N PHE A 54 10.07 6.32 -4.59
CA PHE A 54 9.42 7.52 -4.11
C PHE A 54 7.92 7.31 -4.01
N GLN A 55 7.24 8.24 -3.35
CA GLN A 55 5.78 8.19 -3.21
C GLN A 55 5.06 8.07 -4.57
N LYS A 56 5.55 8.76 -5.61
CA LYS A 56 5.02 8.70 -6.98
C LYS A 56 5.05 7.28 -7.59
N ASP A 57 6.05 6.49 -7.23
CA ASP A 57 6.18 5.12 -7.73
C ASP A 57 5.13 4.20 -7.12
N ILE A 58 4.83 4.39 -5.83
CA ILE A 58 3.78 3.66 -5.12
C ILE A 58 2.39 4.07 -5.63
N GLU A 59 2.18 5.37 -5.87
CA GLU A 59 0.94 5.89 -6.47
C GLU A 59 0.67 5.25 -7.83
N ALA A 60 1.70 5.15 -8.69
CA ALA A 60 1.60 4.55 -10.02
C ALA A 60 1.38 3.03 -9.96
N GLU A 61 2.16 2.31 -9.16
CA GLU A 61 2.12 0.84 -9.08
C GLU A 61 0.75 0.35 -8.57
N PHE A 62 0.26 0.96 -7.49
CA PHE A 62 -0.97 0.50 -6.84
C PHE A 62 -2.22 1.25 -7.30
N SER A 63 -2.08 2.19 -8.24
CA SER A 63 -3.17 3.05 -8.73
C SER A 63 -3.94 3.73 -7.59
N ILE A 64 -3.21 4.23 -6.58
CA ILE A 64 -3.77 4.90 -5.40
C ILE A 64 -3.58 6.41 -5.56
N ASN A 65 -4.58 7.19 -5.12
CA ASN A 65 -4.47 8.64 -5.14
C ASN A 65 -3.36 9.14 -4.18
N ARG A 66 -2.91 10.39 -4.42
CA ARG A 66 -1.85 11.01 -3.62
C ARG A 66 -2.21 11.18 -2.14
N SER A 67 -3.46 11.52 -1.83
CA SER A 67 -3.90 11.79 -0.45
C SER A 67 -3.90 10.53 0.40
N THR A 68 -4.47 9.43 -0.10
CA THR A 68 -4.46 8.12 0.54
C THR A 68 -3.04 7.58 0.65
N THR A 69 -2.21 7.73 -0.39
CA THR A 69 -0.81 7.28 -0.33
C THR A 69 -0.03 8.05 0.74
N SER A 70 -0.17 9.36 0.81
CA SER A 70 0.47 10.18 1.84
C SER A 70 0.07 9.76 3.25
N GLU A 71 -1.23 9.58 3.49
CA GLU A 71 -1.74 9.23 4.82
C GLU A 71 -1.34 7.80 5.24
N MET A 72 -1.40 6.86 4.32
CA MET A 72 -0.95 5.49 4.51
C MET A 72 0.54 5.43 4.87
N LEU A 73 1.39 6.14 4.13
CA LEU A 73 2.82 6.15 4.39
C LEU A 73 3.17 6.84 5.72
N LYS A 74 2.43 7.90 6.12
CA LYS A 74 2.58 8.47 7.48
C LYS A 74 2.28 7.44 8.56
N LEU A 75 1.20 6.67 8.39
CA LEU A 75 0.82 5.61 9.33
C LEU A 75 1.90 4.51 9.38
N MET A 76 2.44 4.11 8.22
CA MET A 76 3.53 3.12 8.16
C MET A 76 4.81 3.64 8.83
N CYS A 77 5.16 4.92 8.69
CA CYS A 77 6.28 5.51 9.44
C CYS A 77 6.02 5.53 10.95
N LYS A 78 4.82 5.94 11.37
CA LYS A 78 4.42 5.97 12.78
C LYS A 78 4.50 4.57 13.42
N ASN A 79 4.16 3.55 12.66
CA ASN A 79 4.21 2.15 13.09
C ASN A 79 5.61 1.52 12.95
N GLY A 80 6.63 2.28 12.54
CA GLY A 80 8.01 1.79 12.40
C GLY A 80 8.22 0.80 11.24
N MET A 81 7.31 0.75 10.27
CA MET A 81 7.40 -0.17 9.13
C MET A 81 8.33 0.35 8.03
N ILE A 82 8.37 1.66 7.82
CA ILE A 82 9.17 2.32 6.77
C ILE A 82 9.75 3.63 7.28
N SER A 83 10.84 4.07 6.66
CA SER A 83 11.49 5.35 6.95
C SER A 83 11.49 6.23 5.73
N ARG A 84 11.26 7.54 5.90
CA ARG A 84 11.32 8.52 4.81
C ARG A 84 12.59 9.34 4.95
N VAL A 85 13.57 9.08 4.09
CA VAL A 85 14.89 9.71 4.14
C VAL A 85 15.01 10.76 3.03
N PRO A 86 15.46 12.00 3.34
CA PRO A 86 15.75 12.98 2.29
C PRO A 86 16.90 12.48 1.39
N VAL A 87 16.91 12.89 0.14
CA VAL A 87 18.00 12.60 -0.80
C VAL A 87 18.96 13.78 -0.89
N ASP A 88 20.25 13.50 -1.08
CA ASP A 88 21.31 14.52 -1.03
C ASP A 88 21.17 15.62 -2.10
N TYR A 89 20.52 15.30 -3.22
CA TYR A 89 20.35 16.19 -4.36
C TYR A 89 19.07 17.03 -4.31
N ASP A 90 18.06 16.67 -3.52
CA ASP A 90 16.81 17.43 -3.38
C ASP A 90 16.17 17.19 -2.00
N ALA A 91 16.29 18.20 -1.13
CA ALA A 91 15.73 18.18 0.23
C ALA A 91 14.19 18.10 0.27
N ARG A 92 13.49 18.41 -0.84
CA ARG A 92 12.02 18.29 -0.93
C ARG A 92 11.58 16.85 -1.23
N LEU A 93 12.49 16.03 -1.74
CA LEU A 93 12.21 14.67 -2.16
C LEU A 93 12.60 13.70 -1.03
N LYS A 94 11.70 12.76 -0.70
CA LYS A 94 11.96 11.74 0.31
C LYS A 94 11.87 10.36 -0.32
N LYS A 95 12.98 9.62 -0.25
CA LYS A 95 13.04 8.19 -0.53
C LYS A 95 12.37 7.42 0.61
N ILE A 96 11.72 6.33 0.24
CA ILE A 96 11.11 5.37 1.17
C ILE A 96 11.98 4.13 1.26
#